data_AF-A0A7W2PWA5-F1
#
_entry.id   AF-A0A7W2PWA5-F1
#
_cell.length_a   1.000
_cell.length_b   1.000
_cell.length_c   1.000
_cell.angle_alpha   90.00
_cell.angle_beta   90.00
_cell.angle_gamma   90.00
#
_symmetry.space_group_name_H-M   'P 1'
#
loop_
_entity.id
_entity.type
_entity.pdbx_description
1 polymer ?
#
loop_
_entity_poly.entity_id
_entity_poly.type
_entity_poly.pdbx_seq_one_letter_code
_entity_poly.pdbx_strand_id
1 'polypeptide(L)'
;LIERKPGALRNGAPFADLPAPLRQLKHGLGRHAGGDRIMAQVLAAVPVAGLDAVLVAVELVLESGSLSAEHILNVVARLAATEPPPSVETHLSLKEAPVANTARYDRLRGQTEEIGHA
;
A
#
# COMPACT_ATOMS: atom_id res chain seq x y z
N LEU A 1 24.80 -1.99 10.48
CA LEU A 1 24.35 -1.78 9.09
C LEU A 1 25.35 -2.47 8.17
N ILE A 2 25.07 -3.70 7.70
CA ILE A 2 26.03 -4.45 6.87
C ILE A 2 25.52 -4.48 5.42
N GLU A 3 26.19 -3.72 4.55
CA GLU A 3 26.23 -3.96 3.11
C GLU A 3 26.85 -5.35 2.87
N ARG A 4 26.05 -6.35 2.43
CA ARG A 4 26.57 -7.71 2.20
C ARG A 4 26.88 -7.97 0.73
N LYS A 5 28.19 -8.17 0.51
CA LYS A 5 28.96 -8.63 -0.65
C LYS A 5 28.36 -9.81 -1.46
N PRO A 6 28.81 -9.97 -2.73
CA PRO A 6 28.30 -10.98 -3.65
C PRO A 6 28.71 -12.39 -3.18
N GLY A 7 27.72 -13.28 -3.04
CA GLY A 7 27.93 -14.68 -2.65
C GLY A 7 27.00 -15.21 -1.54
N ALA A 8 26.01 -14.44 -1.10
CA ALA A 8 25.29 -14.71 0.15
C ALA A 8 24.11 -15.72 0.09
N LEU A 9 23.92 -16.49 -0.98
CA LEU A 9 22.78 -17.43 -1.06
C LEU A 9 23.19 -18.79 -1.63
N ARG A 10 23.96 -19.56 -0.87
CA ARG A 10 24.11 -21.02 -1.10
C ARG A 10 22.95 -21.85 -0.50
N ASN A 11 22.05 -21.21 0.24
CA ASN A 11 20.75 -21.75 0.61
C ASN A 11 19.71 -20.89 -0.09
N GLY A 12 19.05 -21.41 -1.13
CA GLY A 12 18.23 -20.65 -2.09
C GLY A 12 16.98 -19.92 -1.57
N ALA A 13 16.95 -19.45 -0.33
CA ALA A 13 15.84 -18.74 0.29
C ALA A 13 16.30 -17.36 0.81
N PRO A 14 16.37 -16.31 -0.04
CA PRO A 14 16.68 -14.93 0.34
C PRO A 14 15.77 -14.29 1.40
N PHE A 15 14.77 -15.03 1.90
CA PHE A 15 13.70 -14.54 2.76
C PHE A 15 13.36 -15.51 3.89
N ALA A 16 14.25 -16.47 4.23
CA ALA A 16 14.00 -17.42 5.32
C ALA A 16 13.65 -16.71 6.64
N ASP A 17 14.26 -15.55 6.88
CA ASP A 17 14.06 -14.72 8.08
C ASP A 17 13.14 -13.51 7.84
N LEU A 18 12.27 -13.55 6.81
CA LEU A 18 11.35 -12.45 6.53
C LEU A 18 10.37 -12.26 7.70
N PRO A 19 10.16 -11.05 8.26
CA PRO A 19 9.21 -10.81 9.35
C PRO A 19 7.80 -11.33 9.07
N ALA A 20 7.07 -11.72 10.13
CA ALA A 20 5.76 -12.36 10.01
C ALA A 20 4.73 -11.55 9.17
N PRO A 21 4.59 -10.22 9.35
CA PRO A 21 3.66 -9.42 8.53
C PRO A 21 3.98 -9.48 7.04
N LEU A 22 5.26 -9.39 6.69
CA LEU A 22 5.72 -9.45 5.28
C LEU A 22 5.53 -10.84 4.67
N ARG A 23 5.63 -11.92 5.46
CA ARG A 23 5.29 -13.28 4.98
C ARG A 23 3.80 -13.42 4.69
N GLN A 24 2.94 -12.89 5.57
CA GLN A 24 1.49 -12.92 5.37
C GLN A 24 1.09 -12.10 4.13
N LEU A 25 1.67 -10.90 3.98
CA LEU A 25 1.48 -10.08 2.80
C LEU A 25 1.91 -10.81 1.52
N LYS A 26 3.11 -11.41 1.52
CA LYS A 26 3.59 -12.21 0.37
C LYS A 26 2.63 -13.35 0.03
N HIS A 27 2.12 -14.06 1.02
CA HIS A 27 1.15 -15.14 0.81
C HIS A 27 -0.15 -14.61 0.20
N GLY A 28 -0.68 -13.50 0.71
CA GLY A 28 -1.88 -12.85 0.18
C GLY A 28 -1.68 -12.37 -1.27
N LEU A 29 -0.55 -11.72 -1.55
CA LEU A 29 -0.20 -11.21 -2.88
C LEU A 29 0.07 -12.30 -3.91
N GLY A 30 0.43 -13.51 -3.51
CA GLY A 30 0.70 -14.63 -4.43
C GLY A 30 -0.50 -15.03 -5.32
N ARG A 31 -1.71 -14.59 -4.96
CA ARG A 31 -2.94 -14.83 -5.74
C ARG A 31 -3.24 -13.73 -6.76
N HIS A 32 -2.50 -12.61 -6.72
CA HIS A 32 -2.75 -11.43 -7.55
C HIS A 32 -1.75 -11.34 -8.70
N ALA A 33 -2.25 -11.06 -9.91
CA ALA A 33 -1.39 -10.71 -11.04
C ALA A 33 -0.58 -9.45 -10.69
N GLY A 34 0.76 -9.55 -10.73
CA GLY A 34 1.65 -8.46 -10.33
C GLY A 34 1.95 -8.37 -8.82
N GLY A 35 1.53 -9.35 -8.02
CA GLY A 35 1.82 -9.41 -6.58
C GLY A 35 3.32 -9.30 -6.25
N ASP A 36 4.19 -9.89 -7.05
CA ASP A 36 5.66 -9.79 -6.87
C ASP A 36 6.17 -8.35 -7.05
N ARG A 37 5.58 -7.58 -7.98
CA ARG A 37 5.95 -6.17 -8.19
C ARG A 37 5.55 -5.32 -6.98
N ILE A 38 4.36 -5.58 -6.44
CA ILE A 38 3.86 -4.89 -5.25
C ILE A 38 4.75 -5.23 -4.05
N MET A 39 5.08 -6.52 -3.88
CA MET A 39 6.00 -6.95 -2.82
C MET A 39 7.37 -6.29 -2.95
N ALA A 40 7.92 -6.18 -4.17
CA ALA A 40 9.16 -5.48 -4.42
C ALA A 40 9.08 -3.98 -4.06
N GLN A 41 7.96 -3.31 -4.36
CA GLN A 41 7.75 -1.91 -3.99
C GLN A 41 7.65 -1.70 -2.47
N VAL A 42 6.98 -2.60 -1.75
CA VAL A 42 6.93 -2.59 -0.28
C VAL A 42 8.33 -2.73 0.31
N LEU A 43 9.11 -3.70 -0.18
CA LEU A 43 10.50 -3.90 0.27
C LEU A 43 11.40 -2.70 -0.09
N ALA A 44 11.17 -2.05 -1.24
CA ALA A 44 11.89 -0.87 -1.67
C ALA A 44 11.59 0.38 -0.83
N ALA A 45 10.50 0.41 -0.07
CA ALA A 45 10.20 1.49 0.88
C ALA A 45 11.01 1.41 2.19
N VAL A 46 11.55 0.23 2.54
CA VAL A 46 12.29 0.02 3.80
C VAL A 46 13.48 0.96 4.00
N PRO A 47 14.34 1.24 2.99
CA PRO A 47 15.45 2.18 3.16
C PRO A 47 15.03 3.62 3.44
N VAL A 48 13.81 4.01 3.02
CA VAL A 48 13.30 5.38 3.16
C VAL A 48 12.50 5.53 4.46
N ALA A 49 11.58 4.62 4.72
CA ALA A 49 10.65 4.70 5.85
C ALA A 49 11.15 3.97 7.12
N GLY A 50 12.15 3.10 6.99
CA GLY A 50 12.57 2.17 8.04
C GLY A 50 11.73 0.90 8.09
N LEU A 51 12.31 -0.18 8.62
CA LEU A 51 11.66 -1.49 8.67
C LEU A 51 10.41 -1.49 9.55
N ASP A 52 10.48 -0.90 10.75
CA ASP A 52 9.38 -0.91 11.71
C ASP A 52 8.14 -0.19 11.16
N ALA A 53 8.33 0.97 10.49
CA ALA A 53 7.24 1.71 9.86
C ALA A 53 6.56 0.89 8.75
N VAL A 54 7.36 0.15 7.95
CA VAL A 54 6.84 -0.75 6.93
C VAL A 54 6.07 -1.91 7.56
N LEU A 55 6.55 -2.49 8.65
CA LEU A 55 5.84 -3.57 9.34
C LEU A 55 4.48 -3.12 9.87
N VAL A 56 4.43 -1.97 10.55
CA VAL A 56 3.17 -1.39 11.07
C VAL A 56 2.18 -1.14 9.93
N ALA A 57 2.64 -0.56 8.82
CA ALA A 57 1.79 -0.31 7.67
C ALA A 57 1.27 -1.59 7.02
N VAL A 58 2.09 -2.64 6.95
CA VAL A 58 1.67 -3.95 6.42
C VAL A 58 0.67 -4.61 7.36
N GLU A 59 0.83 -4.49 8.67
CA GLU A 59 -0.16 -4.95 9.66
C GLU A 59 -1.50 -4.24 9.46
N LEU A 60 -1.51 -2.92 9.34
CA LEU A 60 -2.73 -2.14 9.08
C LEU A 60 -3.45 -2.56 7.79
N VAL A 61 -2.68 -2.82 6.73
CA VAL A 61 -3.20 -3.33 5.46
C VAL A 61 -3.84 -4.72 5.65
N LEU A 62 -3.17 -5.62 6.37
CA LEU A 62 -3.68 -6.97 6.62
C LEU A 62 -4.95 -6.93 7.50
N GLU A 63 -5.00 -6.05 8.50
CA GLU A 63 -6.17 -5.83 9.36
C GLU A 63 -7.37 -5.26 8.61
N SER A 64 -7.15 -4.48 7.56
CA SER A 64 -8.23 -3.93 6.72
C SER A 64 -9.04 -5.00 5.98
N GLY A 65 -8.51 -6.23 5.88
CA GLY A 65 -9.15 -7.36 5.18
C GLY A 65 -9.23 -7.19 3.65
N SER A 66 -8.86 -6.03 3.11
CA SER A 66 -8.86 -5.73 1.68
C SER A 66 -7.43 -5.60 1.16
N LEU A 67 -6.87 -6.74 0.74
CA LEU A 67 -5.57 -6.80 0.07
C LEU A 67 -5.69 -6.40 -1.42
N SER A 68 -6.22 -5.20 -1.69
CA SER A 68 -6.16 -4.66 -3.05
C SER A 68 -4.76 -4.11 -3.33
N ALA A 69 -4.31 -4.27 -4.58
CA ALA A 69 -3.04 -3.74 -5.03
C ALA A 69 -2.97 -2.22 -4.81
N GLU A 70 -4.07 -1.52 -5.10
CA GLU A 70 -4.24 -0.09 -4.97
C GLU A 70 -4.11 0.36 -3.52
N HIS A 71 -4.69 -0.39 -2.58
CA HIS A 71 -4.60 -0.06 -1.16
C HIS A 71 -3.15 -0.17 -0.66
N ILE A 72 -2.45 -1.25 -1.00
CA ILE A 72 -1.04 -1.45 -0.64
C ILE A 72 -0.17 -0.35 -1.22
N LEU A 73 -0.33 -0.04 -2.51
CA LEU A 73 0.42 1.02 -3.18
C LEU A 73 0.19 2.38 -2.54
N ASN A 74 -1.05 2.69 -2.14
CA ASN A 74 -1.38 3.93 -1.47
C ASN A 74 -0.71 4.03 -0.09
N VAL A 75 -0.77 2.94 0.69
CA VAL A 75 -0.10 2.89 1.99
C VAL A 75 1.41 3.04 1.85
N VAL A 76 2.04 2.32 0.91
CA VAL A 76 3.49 2.46 0.63
C VAL A 76 3.84 3.89 0.18
N ALA A 77 3.02 4.51 -0.66
CA ALA A 77 3.24 5.89 -1.09
C ALA A 77 3.15 6.87 0.09
N ARG A 78 2.25 6.65 1.05
CA ARG A 78 2.13 7.47 2.26
C ARG A 78 3.30 7.30 3.21
N LEU A 79 3.85 6.09 3.34
CA LEU A 79 5.06 5.86 4.14
C LEU A 79 6.27 6.64 3.64
N ALA A 80 6.39 6.77 2.32
CA ALA A 80 7.48 7.49 1.68
C ALA A 80 7.15 8.98 1.41
N ALA A 81 5.97 9.45 1.81
CA ALA A 81 5.54 10.81 1.56
C ALA A 81 6.37 11.80 2.39
N THR A 82 6.82 12.87 1.74
CA THR A 82 7.43 14.00 2.41
C THR A 82 6.37 14.85 3.11
N GLU A 83 6.81 15.71 4.03
CA GLU A 83 5.92 16.63 4.71
C GLU A 83 5.08 17.43 3.69
N PRO A 84 3.75 17.51 3.89
CA PRO A 84 2.90 18.28 3.01
C PRO A 84 3.34 19.75 3.01
N PRO A 85 3.20 20.45 1.87
CA PRO A 85 3.56 21.86 1.80
C PRO A 85 2.75 22.66 2.83
N PRO A 86 3.30 23.77 3.35
CA PRO A 86 2.59 24.62 4.29
C PRO A 86 1.29 25.14 3.67
N SER A 87 0.26 25.22 4.51
CA SER A 87 -1.03 25.79 4.08
C SER A 87 -0.88 27.28 3.79
N VAL A 88 -1.57 27.76 2.76
CA VAL A 88 -1.59 29.19 2.41
C VAL A 88 -2.68 29.88 3.22
N GLU A 89 -2.29 30.83 4.06
CA GLU A 89 -3.23 31.70 4.76
C GLU A 89 -3.93 32.62 3.74
N THR A 90 -5.26 32.57 3.72
CA THR A 90 -6.08 33.39 2.81
C THR A 90 -7.35 33.86 3.51
N HIS A 91 -7.79 35.07 3.17
CA HIS A 91 -9.06 35.63 3.64
C HIS A 91 -10.27 35.12 2.82
N LEU A 92 -10.04 34.30 1.80
CA LEU A 92 -11.11 33.76 0.96
C LEU A 92 -11.79 32.57 1.64
N SER A 93 -13.10 32.69 1.90
CA SER A 93 -13.93 31.59 2.37
C SER A 93 -14.62 30.88 1.21
N LEU A 94 -14.63 29.54 1.23
CA LEU A 94 -15.44 28.76 0.30
C LEU A 94 -16.93 29.07 0.53
N LYS A 95 -17.66 29.40 -0.54
CA LYS A 95 -19.12 29.59 -0.48
C LYS A 95 -19.86 28.26 -0.31
N GLU A 96 -19.26 27.18 -0.81
CA GLU A 96 -19.79 25.83 -0.73
C GLU A 96 -18.65 24.89 -0.34
N ALA A 97 -18.84 24.15 0.76
CA ALA A 97 -17.84 23.21 1.24
C ALA A 97 -17.83 21.95 0.37
N PRO A 98 -16.66 21.36 0.07
CA PRO A 98 -16.60 20.10 -0.64
C PRO A 98 -17.23 18.99 0.21
N VAL A 99 -18.22 18.30 -0.37
CA VAL A 99 -18.84 17.13 0.25
C VAL A 99 -18.33 15.88 -0.48
N ALA A 100 -17.80 14.92 0.28
CA ALA A 100 -17.42 13.60 -0.23
C ALA A 100 -18.67 12.74 -0.55
N ASN A 101 -19.47 13.18 -1.52
CA ASN A 101 -20.74 12.56 -1.88
C ASN A 101 -20.57 11.52 -3.00
N THR A 102 -20.29 10.28 -2.62
CA THR A 102 -20.16 9.14 -3.55
C THR A 102 -21.48 8.80 -4.24
N ALA A 103 -22.63 9.10 -3.61
CA ALA A 103 -23.95 8.81 -4.15
C ALA A 103 -24.26 9.52 -5.48
N ARG A 104 -23.54 10.60 -5.82
CA ARG A 104 -23.62 11.22 -7.15
C ARG A 104 -23.20 10.25 -8.27
N TYR A 105 -22.18 9.43 -8.02
CA TYR A 105 -21.71 8.42 -8.96
C TYR A 105 -22.56 7.15 -8.93
N ASP A 106 -23.04 6.74 -7.75
CA ASP A 106 -23.90 5.56 -7.62
C ASP A 106 -25.19 5.72 -8.45
N ARG A 107 -25.74 6.94 -8.52
CA ARG A 107 -26.89 7.25 -9.38
C ARG A 107 -26.60 7.12 -10.88
N LEU A 108 -25.35 7.30 -11.29
CA LEU A 108 -24.92 7.18 -12.70
C LEU A 108 -24.66 5.73 -13.11
N ARG A 109 -24.45 4.80 -12.16
CA ARG A 109 -24.19 3.39 -12.47
C ARG A 109 -25.38 2.67 -13.13
N GLY A 110 -26.59 3.23 -13.05
CA GLY A 110 -27.81 2.56 -13.53
C GLY A 110 -28.03 1.21 -12.83
N GLN A 111 -29.17 0.55 -13.07
CA GLN A 111 -29.43 -0.81 -12.59
C GLN A 111 -28.60 -1.86 -13.37
N THR A 112 -27.33 -1.59 -13.63
CA THR A 112 -26.45 -2.61 -14.21
C THR A 112 -26.02 -3.50 -13.06
N GLU A 113 -26.68 -4.64 -12.93
CA GLU A 113 -26.25 -5.70 -12.02
C GLU A 113 -24.75 -5.94 -12.19
N GLU A 114 -24.01 -5.93 -11.09
CA GLU A 114 -22.60 -6.30 -11.12
C GLU A 114 -22.52 -7.74 -11.63
N ILE A 115 -22.02 -7.91 -12.86
CA ILE A 115 -21.79 -9.23 -13.42
C ILE A 115 -20.66 -9.84 -12.60
N GLY A 116 -21.01 -10.70 -11.65
CA GLY A 116 -20.05 -11.42 -10.82
C GLY A 116 -19.12 -12.20 -11.72
N HIS A 117 -17.88 -11.73 -11.86
CA HIS A 117 -16.83 -12.49 -12.51
C HIS A 117 -16.31 -13.53 -11.50
N ALA A 118 -16.75 -14.77 -11.69
CA ALA A 118 -16.28 -15.96 -10.97
C ALA A 118 -14.94 -16.45 -11.53
#